data_AF-A0A536VZL1-F1
#
_entry.id   AF-A0A536VZL1-F1
#
_cell.length_a   1.000
_cell.length_b   1.000
_cell.length_c   1.000
_cell.angle_alpha   90.00
_cell.angle_beta   90.00
_cell.angle_gamma   90.00
#
_symmetry.space_group_name_H-M   'P 1'
#
loop_
_entity.id
_entity.type
_entity.pdbx_description
1 polymer ?
#
loop_
_entity_poly.entity_id
_entity_poly.type
_entity_poly.pdbx_seq_one_letter_code
_entity_poly.pdbx_strand_id
1 'polypeptide(L)'
;MRRSCGISSVSAASGRPASSSKKPSAKAAAGGGSRRAPCRAGGKARALMLKTRVMTAGVLLAVFLSALFLLPKDGWIAFCAVLLGVAAWEWGALAALAAFIRTLYAALVVGLFVLPEVLADSRGLYAPAWIYYAAASFWIILVPLGIWRQPRLGSRALLLAAGATVLVPAAAALVDLRGVHPSLLLAVLGTVWISDTAAYFIGRRFGRHKLAPS
;
A
#
# COMPACT_ATOMS: atom_id res chain seq x y z
N MET A 1 5.04 33.52 51.36
CA MET A 1 4.87 34.95 51.04
C MET A 1 3.52 35.15 50.37
N ARG A 2 2.71 36.07 50.92
CA ARG A 2 1.32 36.42 50.55
C ARG A 2 1.18 36.98 49.12
N ARG A 3 0.03 36.76 48.47
CA ARG A 3 -1.07 37.76 48.34
C ARG A 3 -2.28 37.21 47.55
N SER A 4 -3.44 37.37 48.17
CA SER A 4 -4.81 37.20 47.64
C SER A 4 -5.32 38.47 46.95
N CYS A 5 -6.33 38.31 46.08
CA CYS A 5 -7.57 39.12 45.89
C CYS A 5 -8.16 38.70 44.53
N GLY A 6 -9.38 38.20 44.34
CA GLY A 6 -10.64 38.48 45.03
C GLY A 6 -11.41 39.53 44.23
N ILE A 7 -12.55 39.17 43.62
CA ILE A 7 -13.85 39.87 43.75
C ILE A 7 -14.93 39.22 42.86
N SER A 8 -16.07 39.06 43.52
CA SER A 8 -17.35 38.46 43.18
C SER A 8 -18.33 39.44 42.51
N SER A 9 -19.38 38.90 41.87
CA SER A 9 -20.80 39.33 41.88
C SER A 9 -21.55 38.33 40.97
N VAL A 10 -22.61 37.58 41.28
CA VAL A 10 -23.81 37.63 42.17
C VAL A 10 -24.78 38.77 41.87
N SER A 11 -25.92 38.44 41.24
CA SER A 11 -27.32 38.80 41.62
C SER A 11 -28.28 38.24 40.53
N ALA A 12 -29.13 37.22 40.78
CA ALA A 12 -30.50 37.26 41.35
C ALA A 12 -31.53 37.97 40.41
N ALA A 13 -32.78 37.56 40.16
CA ALA A 13 -33.70 36.56 40.70
C ALA A 13 -34.99 36.50 39.81
N SER A 14 -35.93 35.64 40.23
CA SER A 14 -37.38 35.55 39.91
C SER A 14 -37.74 34.50 38.83
N GLY A 15 -38.67 33.55 39.00
CA GLY A 15 -39.66 33.27 40.06
C GLY A 15 -40.26 31.85 39.90
N ARG A 16 -40.83 31.31 41.00
CA ARG A 16 -41.61 30.05 41.16
C ARG A 16 -43.07 30.18 40.62
N PRO A 17 -44.03 29.21 40.72
CA PRO A 17 -44.07 27.90 41.42
C PRO A 17 -44.71 26.70 40.64
N ALA A 18 -44.92 25.61 41.37
CA ALA A 18 -45.36 24.26 41.01
C ALA A 18 -46.88 24.04 40.77
N SER A 19 -47.22 22.95 40.05
CA SER A 19 -48.43 22.10 40.23
C SER A 19 -48.13 20.71 39.63
N SER A 20 -48.17 19.60 40.37
CA SER A 20 -49.29 18.76 40.84
C SER A 20 -50.00 17.89 39.78
N SER A 21 -49.79 16.58 39.93
CA SER A 21 -50.70 15.44 39.64
C SER A 21 -50.89 14.94 38.19
N LYS A 22 -50.48 13.68 37.94
CA LYS A 22 -51.37 12.51 37.68
C LYS A 22 -50.59 11.33 37.06
N LYS A 23 -50.52 10.22 37.79
CA LYS A 23 -50.59 8.83 37.25
C LYS A 23 -52.09 8.45 37.21
N PRO A 24 -52.60 7.44 36.45
CA PRO A 24 -51.96 6.13 36.22
C PRO A 24 -52.26 5.40 34.88
N SER A 25 -51.68 4.19 34.78
CA SER A 25 -52.24 2.97 34.18
C SER A 25 -52.08 2.64 32.68
N ALA A 26 -51.25 1.60 32.47
CA ALA A 26 -51.51 0.37 31.70
C ALA A 26 -51.94 0.45 30.22
N LYS A 27 -51.09 -0.08 29.33
CA LYS A 27 -51.52 -1.11 28.37
C LYS A 27 -50.37 -1.98 27.89
N ALA A 28 -50.52 -3.28 28.13
CA ALA A 28 -49.75 -4.37 27.54
C ALA A 28 -50.18 -4.62 26.09
N ALA A 29 -49.20 -4.95 25.23
CA ALA A 29 -49.30 -5.81 24.03
C ALA A 29 -47.89 -5.84 23.41
N ALA A 30 -47.04 -6.84 23.65
CA ALA A 30 -47.10 -8.20 23.10
C ALA A 30 -47.41 -8.21 21.59
N GLY A 31 -46.34 -8.33 20.79
CA GLY A 31 -46.33 -8.52 19.34
C GLY A 31 -44.88 -8.37 18.88
N GLY A 32 -44.04 -9.40 18.89
CA GLY A 32 -44.25 -10.64 18.15
C GLY A 32 -43.80 -10.43 16.71
N GLY A 33 -42.48 -10.37 16.50
CA GLY A 33 -41.94 -10.09 15.16
C GLY A 33 -40.42 -10.03 15.08
N SER A 34 -39.71 -10.94 15.77
CA SER A 34 -38.28 -11.16 15.49
C SER A 34 -38.16 -11.77 14.08
N ARG A 35 -38.13 -10.91 13.05
CA ARG A 35 -37.72 -11.32 11.70
C ARG A 35 -36.21 -11.53 11.74
N ARG A 36 -35.78 -12.71 12.16
CA ARG A 36 -34.39 -13.16 11.99
C ARG A 36 -34.10 -13.26 10.50
N ALA A 37 -33.42 -12.25 9.96
CA ALA A 37 -32.89 -12.30 8.59
C ALA A 37 -31.86 -13.45 8.48
N PRO A 38 -31.84 -14.20 7.37
CA PRO A 38 -31.04 -15.42 7.28
C PRO A 38 -29.56 -15.09 7.13
N CYS A 39 -28.73 -15.55 8.09
CA CYS A 39 -27.25 -15.60 8.03
C CYS A 39 -26.66 -16.36 6.81
N ARG A 40 -27.50 -16.85 5.88
CA ARG A 40 -27.13 -17.60 4.68
C ARG A 40 -26.60 -16.71 3.54
N ALA A 41 -26.89 -15.41 3.55
CA ALA A 41 -26.41 -14.46 2.53
C ALA A 41 -24.89 -14.21 2.60
N GLY A 42 -24.29 -14.29 3.81
CA GLY A 42 -22.86 -14.04 4.01
C GLY A 42 -21.94 -15.11 3.42
N GLY A 43 -22.38 -16.37 3.35
CA GLY A 43 -21.60 -17.46 2.76
C GLY A 43 -21.48 -17.34 1.23
N LYS A 44 -22.59 -17.02 0.55
CA LYS A 44 -22.59 -16.77 -0.90
C LYS A 44 -21.79 -15.51 -1.24
N ALA A 45 -21.93 -14.43 -0.47
CA ALA A 45 -21.16 -13.21 -0.67
C ALA A 45 -19.65 -13.43 -0.48
N ARG A 46 -19.22 -14.14 0.58
CA ARG A 46 -17.80 -14.47 0.78
C ARG A 46 -17.22 -15.36 -0.32
N ALA A 47 -17.96 -16.39 -0.74
CA ALA A 47 -17.55 -17.26 -1.83
C ALA A 47 -17.42 -16.51 -3.17
N LEU A 48 -18.37 -15.62 -3.47
CA LEU A 48 -18.31 -14.73 -4.63
C LEU A 48 -17.09 -13.80 -4.55
N MET A 49 -16.85 -13.15 -3.41
CA MET A 49 -15.70 -12.26 -3.22
C MET A 49 -14.34 -12.98 -3.37
N LEU A 50 -14.22 -14.21 -2.85
CA LEU A 50 -13.02 -15.02 -3.02
C LEU A 50 -12.82 -15.43 -4.48
N LYS A 51 -13.91 -15.87 -5.15
CA LYS A 51 -13.87 -16.26 -6.56
C LYS A 51 -13.43 -15.08 -7.43
N THR A 52 -13.95 -13.89 -7.20
CA THR A 52 -13.54 -12.68 -7.93
C THR A 52 -12.06 -12.38 -7.74
N ARG A 53 -11.54 -12.42 -6.49
CA ARG A 53 -10.12 -12.18 -6.20
C ARG A 53 -9.19 -13.18 -6.88
N VAL A 54 -9.55 -14.46 -6.86
CA VAL A 54 -8.77 -15.52 -7.52
C VAL A 54 -8.80 -15.35 -9.03
N MET A 55 -9.96 -15.02 -9.60
CA MET A 55 -10.08 -14.75 -11.03
C MET A 55 -9.25 -13.54 -11.47
N THR A 56 -9.31 -12.43 -10.73
CA THR A 56 -8.50 -11.24 -11.06
C THR A 56 -7.01 -11.54 -10.97
N ALA A 57 -6.56 -12.29 -9.96
CA ALA A 57 -5.16 -12.69 -9.83
C ALA A 57 -4.72 -13.58 -11.01
N GLY A 58 -5.55 -14.56 -11.39
CA GLY A 58 -5.29 -15.42 -12.55
C GLY A 58 -5.23 -14.65 -13.87
N VAL A 59 -6.13 -13.69 -14.07
CA VAL A 59 -6.14 -12.82 -15.26
C VAL A 59 -4.89 -11.95 -15.30
N LEU A 60 -4.51 -11.31 -14.19
CA LEU A 60 -3.29 -10.50 -14.12
C LEU A 60 -2.04 -11.33 -14.40
N LEU A 61 -1.97 -12.55 -13.87
CA LEU A 61 -0.88 -13.47 -14.16
C LEU A 61 -0.84 -13.86 -15.64
N ALA A 62 -1.99 -14.17 -16.25
CA ALA A 62 -2.07 -14.49 -17.67
C ALA A 62 -1.65 -13.31 -18.56
N VAL A 63 -2.09 -12.09 -18.23
CA VAL A 63 -1.68 -10.86 -18.93
C VAL A 63 -0.17 -10.64 -18.79
N PHE A 64 0.39 -10.80 -17.58
CA PHE A 64 1.82 -10.67 -17.34
C PHE A 64 2.64 -11.68 -18.14
N LEU A 65 2.25 -12.96 -18.14
CA LEU A 65 2.93 -14.01 -18.92
C LEU A 65 2.79 -13.76 -20.42
N SER A 66 1.63 -13.28 -20.88
CA SER A 66 1.43 -12.93 -22.29
C SER A 66 2.36 -11.78 -22.70
N ALA A 67 2.46 -10.73 -21.87
CA ALA A 67 3.42 -9.64 -22.09
C ALA A 67 4.88 -10.13 -22.03
N LEU A 68 5.20 -11.09 -21.16
CA LEU A 68 6.55 -11.63 -21.03
C LEU A 68 7.01 -12.37 -22.30
N PHE A 69 6.14 -13.16 -22.94
CA PHE A 69 6.52 -13.99 -24.08
C PHE A 69 6.17 -13.41 -25.45
N LEU A 70 5.08 -12.66 -25.60
CA LEU A 70 4.60 -12.20 -26.91
C LEU A 70 5.07 -10.79 -27.29
N LEU A 71 5.42 -9.95 -26.32
CA LEU A 71 5.66 -8.52 -26.58
C LEU A 71 7.07 -8.29 -27.16
N PRO A 72 7.24 -7.43 -28.19
CA PRO A 72 8.57 -7.04 -28.64
C PRO A 72 9.34 -6.27 -27.54
N LYS A 73 10.65 -6.00 -27.74
CA LYS A 73 11.49 -5.28 -26.77
C LYS A 73 10.83 -3.97 -26.30
N ASP A 74 10.42 -3.13 -27.25
CA ASP A 74 9.83 -1.82 -26.97
C ASP A 74 8.49 -1.94 -26.24
N GLY A 75 7.69 -2.93 -26.63
CA GLY A 75 6.42 -3.22 -25.98
C GLY A 75 6.61 -3.65 -24.52
N TRP A 76 7.65 -4.44 -24.23
CA TRP A 76 7.99 -4.83 -22.86
C TRP A 76 8.47 -3.66 -22.01
N ILE A 77 9.33 -2.80 -22.56
CA ILE A 77 9.77 -1.58 -21.88
C ILE A 77 8.56 -0.69 -21.55
N ALA A 78 7.65 -0.50 -22.51
CA ALA A 78 6.41 0.24 -22.29
C ALA A 78 5.53 -0.40 -21.21
N PHE A 79 5.40 -1.74 -21.21
CA PHE A 79 4.66 -2.47 -20.18
C PHE A 79 5.28 -2.27 -18.78
N CYS A 80 6.60 -2.39 -18.66
CA CYS A 80 7.34 -2.10 -17.43
C CYS A 80 7.17 -0.63 -16.99
N ALA A 81 7.17 0.32 -17.92
CA ALA A 81 6.95 1.74 -17.63
C ALA A 81 5.56 2.00 -17.06
N VAL A 82 4.51 1.35 -17.58
CA VAL A 82 3.15 1.46 -17.02
C VAL A 82 3.10 0.89 -15.60
N LEU A 83 3.66 -0.30 -15.38
CA LEU A 83 3.72 -0.91 -14.05
C LEU A 83 4.49 -0.03 -13.06
N LEU A 84 5.62 0.54 -13.49
CA LEU A 84 6.43 1.47 -12.72
C LEU A 84 5.65 2.75 -12.38
N GLY A 85 4.91 3.31 -13.33
CA GLY A 85 4.07 4.49 -13.13
C GLY A 85 2.98 4.27 -12.09
N VAL A 86 2.29 3.12 -12.15
CA VAL A 86 1.30 2.73 -11.13
C VAL A 86 1.97 2.55 -9.76
N ALA A 87 3.11 1.87 -9.70
CA ALA A 87 3.85 1.68 -8.46
C ALA A 87 4.32 3.02 -7.85
N ALA A 88 4.83 3.94 -8.67
CA ALA A 88 5.26 5.26 -8.24
C ALA A 88 4.08 6.13 -7.78
N TRP A 89 2.93 6.02 -8.45
CA TRP A 89 1.70 6.71 -8.07
C TRP A 89 1.18 6.27 -6.70
N GLU A 90 1.20 4.97 -6.42
CA GLU A 90 0.86 4.39 -5.12
C GLU A 90 1.90 4.76 -4.06
N TRP A 91 3.19 4.79 -4.42
CA TRP A 91 4.25 5.24 -3.52
C TRP A 91 4.08 6.70 -3.12
N GLY A 92 3.67 7.57 -4.05
CA GLY A 92 3.29 8.95 -3.75
C GLY A 92 2.08 9.05 -2.82
N ALA A 93 1.16 8.09 -2.87
CA ALA A 93 0.04 7.97 -1.92
C ALA A 93 0.55 7.69 -0.50
N LEU A 94 1.50 6.75 -0.37
CA LEU A 94 2.14 6.41 0.90
C LEU A 94 2.88 7.61 1.50
N ALA A 95 3.42 8.49 0.65
CA ALA A 95 4.03 9.76 1.05
C ALA A 95 3.03 10.89 1.36
N ALA A 96 1.72 10.62 1.35
CA ALA A 96 0.63 11.57 1.57
C ALA A 96 0.72 12.81 0.66
N LEU A 97 1.14 12.61 -0.60
CA LEU A 97 1.18 13.68 -1.59
C LEU A 97 -0.22 14.00 -2.14
N ALA A 98 -0.43 15.27 -2.49
CA ALA A 98 -1.62 15.70 -3.23
C ALA A 98 -1.67 15.04 -4.62
N ALA A 99 -2.87 14.83 -5.17
CA ALA A 99 -3.08 14.11 -6.43
C ALA A 99 -2.21 14.63 -7.59
N PHE A 100 -2.08 15.95 -7.74
CA PHE A 100 -1.23 16.55 -8.79
C PHE A 100 0.27 16.27 -8.58
N ILE A 101 0.75 16.29 -7.33
CA ILE A 101 2.16 16.01 -7.04
C ILE A 101 2.44 14.51 -7.24
N ARG A 102 1.45 13.64 -6.97
CA ARG A 102 1.56 12.20 -7.27
C ARG A 102 1.72 11.95 -8.76
N THR A 103 1.01 12.69 -9.63
CA THR A 103 1.12 12.52 -11.10
C THR A 103 2.50 12.94 -11.54
N LEU A 104 2.98 14.07 -11.03
CA LEU A 104 4.29 14.60 -11.37
C LEU A 104 5.41 13.67 -10.90
N TYR A 105 5.30 13.11 -9.69
CA TYR A 105 6.26 12.13 -9.18
C TYR A 105 6.28 10.85 -10.02
N ALA A 106 5.10 10.29 -10.34
CA ALA A 106 5.01 9.10 -11.19
C ALA A 106 5.61 9.36 -12.58
N ALA A 107 5.29 10.50 -13.19
CA ALA A 107 5.85 10.91 -14.47
C ALA A 107 7.38 11.10 -14.41
N LEU A 108 7.91 11.66 -13.32
CA LEU A 108 9.35 11.83 -13.11
C LEU A 108 10.06 10.48 -12.97
N VAL A 109 9.49 9.53 -12.21
CA VAL A 109 10.06 8.19 -12.02
C VAL A 109 10.03 7.39 -13.33
N VAL A 110 8.92 7.47 -14.08
CA VAL A 110 8.83 6.85 -15.42
C VAL A 110 9.81 7.51 -16.38
N GLY A 111 9.92 8.84 -16.34
CA GLY A 111 10.90 9.60 -17.12
C GLY A 111 12.32 9.12 -16.84
N LEU A 112 12.72 8.99 -15.57
CA LEU A 112 14.03 8.49 -15.18
C LEU A 112 14.31 7.06 -15.68
N PHE A 113 13.26 6.24 -15.79
CA PHE A 113 13.36 4.88 -16.33
C PHE A 113 13.48 4.85 -17.86
N VAL A 114 12.79 5.72 -18.59
CA VAL A 114 12.76 5.72 -20.08
C VAL A 114 13.91 6.53 -20.67
N LEU A 115 14.41 7.55 -19.95
CA LEU A 115 15.43 8.47 -20.43
C LEU A 115 16.72 7.80 -20.95
N PRO A 116 17.24 6.71 -20.34
CA PRO A 116 18.41 6.00 -20.84
C PRO A 116 18.21 5.41 -22.25
N GLU A 117 17.06 4.82 -22.53
CA GLU A 117 16.74 4.22 -23.85
C GLU A 117 16.63 5.28 -24.96
N VAL A 118 16.18 6.50 -24.60
CA VAL A 118 16.03 7.61 -25.55
C VAL A 118 17.37 8.32 -25.83
N LEU A 119 18.22 8.47 -24.81
CA LEU A 119 19.48 9.22 -24.92
C LEU A 119 20.68 8.36 -25.32
N ALA A 120 20.65 7.06 -25.01
CA ALA A 120 21.72 6.14 -25.33
C ALA A 120 21.16 4.96 -26.12
N ASP A 121 21.64 4.80 -27.36
CA ASP A 121 21.43 3.59 -28.14
C ASP A 121 22.18 2.44 -27.46
N SER A 122 21.49 1.85 -26.49
CA SER A 122 22.08 0.99 -25.46
C SER A 122 22.37 -0.37 -26.09
N ARG A 123 23.56 -0.52 -26.66
CA ARG A 123 24.09 -1.81 -27.17
C ARG A 123 24.44 -2.82 -26.06
N GLY A 124 24.14 -2.50 -24.79
CA GLY A 124 24.47 -3.27 -23.60
C GLY A 124 23.29 -3.36 -22.62
N LEU A 125 23.55 -3.24 -21.31
CA LEU A 125 22.50 -3.18 -20.29
C LEU A 125 21.61 -1.94 -20.49
N TYR A 126 20.30 -2.10 -20.28
CA TYR A 126 19.29 -1.04 -20.33
C TYR A 126 19.58 0.06 -19.31
N ALA A 127 19.96 -0.32 -18.08
CA ALA A 127 20.39 0.62 -17.06
C ALA A 127 21.88 0.47 -16.75
N PRO A 128 22.59 1.58 -16.50
CA PRO A 128 23.99 1.52 -16.13
C PRO A 128 24.17 0.79 -14.78
N ALA A 129 25.22 -0.03 -14.69
CA ALA A 129 25.43 -0.95 -13.57
C ALA A 129 25.45 -0.28 -12.17
N TRP A 130 25.84 0.99 -12.10
CA TRP A 130 25.85 1.76 -10.85
C TRP A 130 24.46 1.87 -10.20
N ILE A 131 23.38 1.85 -10.99
CA ILE A 131 22.00 1.88 -10.46
C ILE A 131 21.70 0.61 -9.67
N TYR A 132 22.19 -0.55 -10.12
CA TYR A 132 22.05 -1.81 -9.39
C TYR A 132 22.89 -1.83 -8.11
N TYR A 133 24.11 -1.31 -8.15
CA TYR A 133 24.94 -1.18 -6.95
C TYR A 133 24.34 -0.20 -5.93
N ALA A 134 23.76 0.91 -6.38
CA ALA A 134 23.07 1.86 -5.52
C ALA A 134 21.85 1.21 -4.85
N ALA A 135 21.05 0.44 -5.61
CA ALA A 135 19.91 -0.31 -5.08
C ALA A 135 20.32 -1.38 -4.06
N ALA A 136 21.37 -2.14 -4.36
CA ALA A 136 21.92 -3.15 -3.46
C ALA A 136 22.43 -2.51 -2.15
N SER A 137 23.15 -1.39 -2.25
CA SER A 137 23.64 -0.62 -1.10
C SER A 137 22.48 -0.08 -0.26
N PHE A 138 21.41 0.39 -0.90
CA PHE A 138 20.19 0.82 -0.22
C PHE A 138 19.58 -0.32 0.61
N TRP A 139 19.44 -1.52 0.04
CA TRP A 139 18.87 -2.66 0.74
C TRP A 139 19.76 -3.23 1.85
N ILE A 140 21.08 -3.28 1.63
CA ILE A 140 22.01 -3.88 2.60
C ILE A 140 22.33 -2.92 3.75
N ILE A 141 22.42 -1.61 3.47
CA ILE A 141 22.88 -0.62 4.45
C ILE A 141 21.71 0.21 4.97
N LEU A 142 20.96 0.87 4.09
CA LEU A 142 19.97 1.88 4.51
C LEU A 142 18.75 1.24 5.17
N VAL A 143 18.27 0.09 4.69
CA VAL A 143 17.09 -0.59 5.26
C VAL A 143 17.38 -1.12 6.67
N PRO A 144 18.44 -1.91 6.94
CA PRO A 144 18.74 -2.37 8.30
C PRO A 144 19.04 -1.21 9.26
N LEU A 145 19.76 -0.18 8.79
CA LEU A 145 20.04 1.01 9.59
C LEU A 145 18.76 1.79 9.92
N GLY A 146 17.82 1.86 8.98
CA GLY A 146 16.51 2.47 9.17
C GLY A 146 15.65 1.73 10.18
N ILE A 147 15.64 0.39 10.14
CA ILE A 147 14.92 -0.43 11.14
C ILE A 147 15.54 -0.27 12.52
N TRP A 148 16.87 -0.24 12.62
CA TRP A 148 17.59 -0.13 13.89
C TRP A 148 17.46 1.24 14.55
N ARG A 149 17.54 2.31 13.76
CA ARG A 149 17.48 3.69 14.28
C ARG A 149 16.05 4.23 14.47
N GLN A 150 15.04 3.54 13.92
CA GLN A 150 13.63 4.02 13.90
C GLN A 150 13.54 5.53 13.65
N PRO A 151 14.28 6.09 12.65
CA PRO A 151 14.23 7.52 12.42
C PRO A 151 12.76 7.86 12.14
N ARG A 152 12.23 8.88 12.82
CA ARG A 152 10.92 9.42 12.48
C ARG A 152 10.98 9.72 10.99
N LEU A 153 10.23 8.96 10.18
CA LEU A 153 10.14 9.10 8.72
C LEU A 153 9.40 10.41 8.36
N GLY A 154 9.81 11.52 8.96
CA GLY A 154 9.17 12.83 8.86
C GLY A 154 9.52 13.57 7.57
N SER A 155 10.61 13.19 6.90
CA SER A 155 10.97 13.79 5.62
C SER A 155 10.31 13.03 4.47
N ARG A 156 9.19 13.57 3.98
CA ARG A 156 8.53 13.10 2.75
C ARG A 156 9.51 12.96 1.59
N ALA A 157 10.50 13.84 1.50
CA ALA A 157 11.57 13.78 0.50
C ALA A 157 12.39 12.48 0.57
N LEU A 158 12.71 11.98 1.77
CA LEU A 158 13.47 10.73 1.93
C LEU A 158 12.62 9.53 1.49
N LEU A 159 11.33 9.54 1.80
CA LEU A 159 10.41 8.48 1.37
C LEU A 159 10.24 8.44 -0.16
N LEU A 160 10.17 9.60 -0.81
CA LEU A 160 10.08 9.70 -2.27
C LEU A 160 11.40 9.29 -2.95
N ALA A 161 12.54 9.69 -2.38
CA ALA A 161 13.86 9.28 -2.86
C ALA A 161 14.03 7.76 -2.71
N ALA A 162 13.63 7.19 -1.58
CA ALA A 162 13.62 5.74 -1.38
C ALA A 162 12.75 5.02 -2.42
N GLY A 163 11.57 5.57 -2.73
CA GLY A 163 10.69 5.03 -3.78
C GLY A 163 11.37 4.99 -5.13
N ALA A 164 12.01 6.09 -5.56
CA ALA A 164 12.72 6.12 -6.84
C ALA A 164 13.90 5.14 -6.87
N THR A 165 14.69 5.10 -5.80
CA THR A 165 15.86 4.21 -5.65
C THR A 165 15.49 2.73 -5.59
N VAL A 166 14.26 2.37 -5.22
CA VAL A 166 13.79 0.98 -5.22
C VAL A 166 13.10 0.64 -6.53
N LEU A 167 12.21 1.50 -7.02
CA LEU A 167 11.33 1.21 -8.15
C LEU A 167 12.05 1.25 -9.50
N VAL A 168 12.92 2.24 -9.74
CA VAL A 168 13.65 2.39 -11.01
C VAL A 168 14.59 1.20 -11.28
N PRO A 169 15.50 0.81 -10.36
CA PRO A 169 16.35 -0.37 -10.57
C PRO A 169 15.55 -1.66 -10.70
N ALA A 170 14.43 -1.80 -9.98
CA ALA A 170 13.58 -2.97 -10.10
C ALA A 170 12.96 -3.08 -11.51
N ALA A 171 12.43 -1.98 -12.04
CA ALA A 171 11.89 -1.94 -13.40
C ALA A 171 12.99 -2.16 -14.46
N ALA A 172 14.17 -1.57 -14.28
CA ALA A 172 15.31 -1.78 -15.17
C ALA A 172 15.77 -3.24 -15.18
N ALA A 173 15.83 -3.88 -14.00
CA ALA A 173 16.17 -5.29 -13.89
C ALA A 173 15.17 -6.19 -14.63
N LEU A 174 13.87 -5.86 -14.65
CA LEU A 174 12.87 -6.60 -15.44
C LEU A 174 13.17 -6.54 -16.94
N VAL A 175 13.66 -5.40 -17.44
CA VAL A 175 14.05 -5.25 -18.85
C VAL A 175 15.32 -6.04 -19.14
N ASP A 176 16.36 -5.87 -18.31
CA ASP A 176 17.65 -6.54 -18.50
C ASP A 176 17.56 -8.07 -18.38
N LEU A 177 16.88 -8.58 -17.36
CA LEU A 177 16.72 -10.04 -17.19
C LEU A 177 15.94 -10.67 -18.33
N ARG A 178 14.90 -9.98 -18.84
CA ARG A 178 14.17 -10.47 -20.01
C ARG A 178 15.02 -10.42 -21.27
N GLY A 179 15.85 -9.40 -21.43
CA GLY A 179 16.79 -9.24 -22.54
C GLY A 179 17.80 -10.38 -22.63
N VAL A 180 18.20 -10.95 -21.48
CA VAL A 180 19.03 -12.16 -21.44
C VAL A 180 18.22 -13.40 -21.81
N HIS A 181 17.17 -13.71 -21.04
CA HIS A 181 16.27 -14.83 -21.36
C HIS A 181 14.95 -14.71 -20.59
N PRO A 182 13.78 -14.81 -21.23
CA PRO A 182 12.48 -14.72 -20.55
C PRO A 182 12.28 -15.76 -19.43
N SER A 183 12.87 -16.96 -19.60
CA SER A 183 12.82 -18.04 -18.59
C SER A 183 13.61 -17.72 -17.33
N LEU A 184 14.73 -16.98 -17.43
CA LEU A 184 15.52 -16.54 -16.29
C LEU A 184 14.72 -15.55 -15.46
N LEU A 185 14.08 -14.57 -16.10
CA LEU A 185 13.19 -13.63 -15.41
C LEU A 185 12.07 -14.38 -14.67
N LEU A 186 11.45 -15.37 -15.31
CA LEU A 186 10.41 -16.19 -14.69
C LEU A 186 10.95 -16.99 -13.49
N ALA A 187 12.18 -17.50 -13.57
CA ALA A 187 12.81 -18.22 -12.45
C ALA A 187 13.08 -17.29 -11.26
N VAL A 188 13.55 -16.06 -11.50
CA VAL A 188 13.77 -15.06 -10.46
C VAL A 188 12.44 -14.66 -9.79
N LEU A 189 11.42 -14.34 -10.58
CA LEU A 189 10.08 -14.01 -10.06
C LEU A 189 9.47 -15.20 -9.31
N GLY A 190 9.58 -16.40 -9.86
CA GLY A 190 9.13 -17.64 -9.23
C GLY A 190 9.80 -17.86 -7.87
N THR A 191 11.09 -17.58 -7.76
CA THR A 191 11.83 -17.66 -6.49
C THR A 191 11.26 -16.69 -5.45
N VAL A 192 10.98 -15.44 -5.84
CA VAL A 192 10.37 -14.44 -4.95
C VAL A 192 8.96 -14.87 -4.53
N TRP A 193 8.14 -15.37 -5.46
CA TRP A 193 6.79 -15.84 -5.16
C TRP A 193 6.76 -17.06 -4.23
N ILE A 194 7.67 -18.03 -4.45
CA ILE A 194 7.82 -19.19 -3.58
C ILE A 194 8.29 -18.73 -2.19
N SER A 195 9.23 -17.80 -2.11
CA SER A 195 9.73 -17.23 -0.86
C SER A 195 8.62 -16.54 -0.05
N ASP A 196 7.81 -15.69 -0.68
CA ASP A 196 6.68 -15.01 -0.03
C ASP A 196 5.63 -16.02 0.49
N THR A 197 5.31 -17.02 -0.32
CA THR A 197 4.40 -18.11 0.05
C THR A 197 4.96 -18.91 1.25
N ALA A 198 6.25 -19.23 1.23
CA ALA A 198 6.93 -19.92 2.32
C ALA A 198 6.93 -19.10 3.61
N ALA A 199 7.18 -17.80 3.54
CA ALA A 199 7.14 -16.89 4.68
C ALA A 199 5.75 -16.85 5.34
N TYR A 200 4.67 -16.84 4.54
CA TYR A 200 3.30 -16.92 5.07
C TYR A 200 3.03 -18.25 5.79
N PHE A 201 3.41 -19.38 5.19
CA PHE A 201 3.19 -20.70 5.81
C PHE A 201 4.03 -20.91 7.08
N ILE A 202 5.29 -20.50 7.07
CA ILE A 202 6.18 -20.56 8.23
C ILE A 202 5.65 -19.62 9.33
N GLY A 203 5.30 -18.38 8.99
CA GLY A 203 4.74 -17.42 9.93
C GLY A 203 3.43 -17.90 10.58
N ARG A 204 2.55 -18.56 9.82
CA ARG A 204 1.31 -19.16 10.34
C ARG A 204 1.56 -20.37 11.24
N ARG A 205 2.56 -21.20 10.94
CA ARG A 205 2.86 -22.44 11.68
C ARG A 205 3.70 -22.21 12.93
N PHE A 206 4.58 -21.21 12.93
CA PHE A 206 5.57 -20.96 13.98
C PHE A 206 5.42 -19.62 14.72
N GLY A 207 4.50 -18.75 14.30
CA GLY A 207 4.29 -17.42 14.90
C GLY A 207 3.73 -17.47 16.32
N ARG A 208 4.60 -17.68 17.32
CA ARG A 208 4.26 -17.65 18.76
C ARG A 208 4.36 -16.26 19.40
N HIS A 209 4.91 -15.27 18.71
CA HIS A 209 4.95 -13.87 19.15
C HIS A 209 4.68 -12.93 17.95
N LYS A 210 3.67 -12.08 18.05
CA LYS A 210 3.40 -11.05 17.03
C LYS A 210 4.43 -9.92 17.18
N LEU A 211 5.15 -9.60 16.11
CA LEU A 211 6.07 -8.47 16.05
C LEU A 211 5.36 -7.12 15.81
N ALA A 212 4.04 -7.12 15.61
CA ALA A 212 3.23 -5.92 15.49
C ALA A 212 2.65 -5.54 16.86
N PRO A 213 3.03 -4.40 17.45
CA PRO A 213 2.35 -3.85 18.62
C PRO A 213 0.92 -3.46 18.22
N SER A 214 -0.05 -3.80 19.07
CA SER A 214 -1.46 -3.38 18.96
C SER A 214 -1.65 -1.93 19.36
#